data_AF-A0A0S8HUR2-F1
#
_entry.id   AF-A0A0S8HUR2-F1
#
_cell.length_a   1.000
_cell.length_b   1.000
_cell.length_c   1.000
_cell.angle_alpha   90.00
_cell.angle_beta   90.00
_cell.angle_gamma   90.00
#
_symmetry.space_group_name_H-M   'P 1'
#
loop_
_entity.id
_entity.type
_entity.pdbx_description
1 polymer ?
#
loop_
_entity_poly.entity_id
_entity_poly.type
_entity_poly.pdbx_seq_one_letter_code
_entity_poly.pdbx_strand_id
1 'polypeptide(L)' 'MNFPKVYRVRQTFDRTRVQDIPGTVKEELKKLALDKKVKPGQRVALTAGSRGVANIAVILKAAVE' A
#
# COMPACT_ATOMS: atom_id res chain seq x y z
N MET A 1 26.57 -33.65 6.63
CA MET A 1 25.94 -32.66 5.74
C MET A 1 26.89 -31.48 5.59
N ASN A 2 27.29 -31.14 4.36
CA ASN A 2 28.18 -30.01 4.07
C ASN A 2 27.31 -28.83 3.63
N PHE A 3 27.15 -27.84 4.49
CA PHE A 3 26.38 -26.63 4.17
C PHE A 3 27.30 -25.55 3.57
N PRO A 4 26.78 -24.65 2.71
CA PRO A 4 27.56 -23.53 2.21
C PRO A 4 27.96 -22.58 3.33
N LYS A 5 28.95 -21.70 3.07
CA LYS A 5 29.29 -20.61 3.99
C LYS A 5 28.08 -19.70 4.17
N VAL A 6 27.55 -19.61 5.39
CA VAL A 6 26.44 -18.73 5.74
C VAL A 6 26.96 -17.48 6.46
N TYR A 7 26.25 -16.37 6.31
CA TYR A 7 26.57 -15.10 6.98
C TYR A 7 25.37 -14.58 7.78
N ARG A 8 25.61 -14.00 8.96
CA ARG A 8 24.54 -13.38 9.76
C ARG A 8 24.23 -11.99 9.24
N VAL A 9 23.02 -11.81 8.71
CA VAL A 9 22.50 -10.49 8.32
C VAL A 9 21.53 -9.98 9.39
N ARG A 10 21.70 -8.73 9.82
CA ARG A 10 20.72 -7.99 10.61
C ARG A 10 20.29 -6.77 9.80
N GLN A 11 19.00 -6.67 9.49
CA GLN A 11 18.45 -5.54 8.76
C GLN A 11 17.66 -4.64 9.72
N THR A 12 17.95 -3.35 9.67
CA THR A 12 17.15 -2.32 10.32
C THR A 12 16.31 -1.64 9.25
N PHE A 13 14.99 -1.71 9.40
CA PHE A 13 14.07 -1.03 8.49
C PHE A 13 13.65 0.31 9.09
N ASP A 14 13.31 1.25 8.22
CA ASP A 14 12.60 2.46 8.62
C ASP A 14 11.31 2.09 9.35
N ARG A 15 11.00 2.84 10.41
CA ARG A 15 9.84 2.60 11.28
C ARG A 15 8.86 3.76 11.24
N THR A 16 8.90 4.58 10.19
CA THR A 16 7.90 5.63 9.99
C THR A 16 6.53 4.98 9.95
N ARG A 17 5.60 5.52 10.75
CA ARG A 17 4.24 5.01 10.83
C ARG A 17 3.28 6.08 10.34
N VAL A 18 2.32 5.64 9.53
CA VAL A 18 1.12 6.40 9.25
C VAL A 18 0.17 6.19 10.42
N GLN A 19 -0.19 7.27 11.11
CA GLN A 19 -1.11 7.20 12.26
C GLN A 19 -2.57 7.05 11.81
N ASP A 20 -2.96 7.83 10.79
CA ASP A 20 -4.29 7.79 10.19
C ASP A 20 -4.19 7.24 8.75
N ILE A 21 -4.41 5.93 8.62
CA ILE A 21 -4.34 5.24 7.33
C ILE A 21 -5.43 5.75 6.37
N PRO A 22 -6.73 5.79 6.74
CA PRO A 22 -7.77 6.33 5.86
C PRO A 22 -7.52 7.77 5.41
N GLY A 23 -7.17 8.66 6.35
CA GLY A 23 -6.90 10.06 6.03
C GLY A 23 -5.72 10.20 5.07
N THR A 24 -4.64 9.47 5.32
CA THR A 24 -3.45 9.51 4.45
C THR A 24 -3.75 8.97 3.06
N VAL A 25 -4.50 7.87 2.93
CA VAL A 25 -4.92 7.34 1.61
C VAL A 25 -5.70 8.40 0.84
N LYS A 26 -6.66 9.07 1.49
CA LYS A 26 -7.45 10.14 0.88
C LYS A 26 -6.59 11.31 0.41
N GLU A 27 -5.64 11.77 1.23
CA GLU A 27 -4.73 12.86 0.85
C GLU A 27 -3.79 12.47 -0.29
N GLU A 28 -3.28 11.25 -0.33
CA GLU A 28 -2.46 10.78 -1.45
C GLU A 28 -3.27 10.64 -2.75
N LEU A 29 -4.51 10.14 -2.70
CA LEU A 29 -5.37 10.03 -3.87
C LEU A 29 -5.78 11.40 -4.44
N LYS A 30 -5.99 12.42 -3.60
CA LYS A 30 -6.27 13.80 -4.04
C LYS A 30 -5.16 14.35 -4.94
N LYS A 31 -3.89 14.02 -4.67
CA LYS A 31 -2.74 14.48 -5.47
C LYS A 31 -2.79 13.96 -6.91
N LEU A 32 -3.52 12.87 -7.18
CA LEU A 32 -3.61 12.27 -8.51
C LEU A 32 -4.60 12.98 -9.45
N ALA A 33 -5.42 13.91 -8.92
CA ALA A 33 -6.48 14.61 -9.64
C ALA A 33 -7.37 13.65 -10.45
N LEU A 34 -7.87 12.61 -9.78
CA LEU A 34 -8.66 11.55 -10.40
C LEU A 34 -9.97 12.06 -10.99
N ASP A 35 -10.52 13.15 -10.45
CA ASP A 35 -11.67 13.88 -11.00
C ASP A 35 -11.48 14.30 -12.46
N LYS A 36 -10.23 14.53 -12.88
CA LYS A 36 -9.89 14.89 -14.28
C LYS A 36 -9.65 13.68 -15.18
N LYS A 37 -9.51 12.48 -14.60
CA LYS A 37 -9.09 11.25 -15.31
C LYS A 37 -10.19 10.20 -15.36
N VAL A 38 -11.00 10.11 -14.31
CA VAL A 38 -12.09 9.14 -14.15
C VAL A 38 -13.41 9.85 -14.38
N LYS A 39 -14.19 9.36 -15.34
CA LYS A 39 -15.48 9.93 -15.72
C LYS A 39 -16.63 9.09 -15.17
N PRO A 40 -17.81 9.68 -14.92
CA PRO A 40 -19.01 8.94 -14.55
C PRO A 40 -19.29 7.78 -15.53
N GLY A 41 -19.62 6.61 -14.98
CA GLY A 41 -19.90 5.39 -15.75
C GLY A 41 -18.68 4.52 -16.07
N GLN A 42 -17.45 5.01 -15.81
CA GLN A 42 -16.26 4.17 -15.94
C GLN A 42 -16.17 3.15 -14.80
N ARG A 43 -15.58 1.98 -15.10
CA ARG A 43 -15.28 0.93 -14.12
C ARG A 43 -13.78 0.90 -13.87
N VAL A 44 -13.40 0.95 -12.60
CA VAL A 44 -12.00 0.94 -12.16
C VAL A 44 -11.74 -0.36 -11.41
N ALA A 45 -10.67 -1.07 -11.78
CA ALA A 45 -10.21 -2.23 -11.04
C ALA A 45 -9.21 -1.81 -9.95
N LEU A 46 -9.46 -2.22 -8.70
CA LEU A 46 -8.47 -2.12 -7.63
C LEU A 46 -7.70 -3.44 -7.53
N THR A 47 -6.38 -3.37 -7.54
CA THR A 47 -5.52 -4.53 -7.35
C THR A 47 -5.22 -4.73 -5.86
N ALA A 48 -5.01 -5.98 -5.45
CA ALA A 48 -4.57 -6.34 -4.11
C ALA A 48 -3.33 -7.24 -4.21
N GLY A 49 -2.28 -6.92 -3.46
CA GLY A 49 -1.02 -7.67 -3.50
C GLY A 49 -1.01 -8.90 -2.56
N SER A 50 -0.35 -9.98 -2.97
CA SER A 50 -0.18 -11.21 -2.18
C SER A 50 1.00 -11.17 -1.20
N ARG A 51 1.79 -10.09 -1.20
CA ARG A 51 3.08 -9.97 -0.49
C ARG A 51 2.96 -9.46 0.95
N GLY A 52 1.77 -9.55 1.56
CA GLY A 52 1.56 -9.19 2.97
C GLY A 52 1.72 -7.70 3.26
N VAL A 53 1.00 -6.84 2.55
CA VAL A 53 0.93 -5.41 2.89
C VAL A 53 0.15 -5.24 4.20
N ALA A 54 0.77 -4.60 5.19
CA ALA A 54 0.11 -4.32 6.47
C ALA A 54 -1.16 -3.47 6.25
N ASN A 55 -2.26 -3.85 6.91
CA ASN A 55 -3.55 -3.14 6.84
C ASN A 55 -4.17 -3.03 5.44
N ILE A 56 -3.84 -3.95 4.51
CA ILE A 56 -4.32 -3.89 3.11
C ILE A 56 -5.84 -3.74 2.99
N ALA A 57 -6.63 -4.40 3.85
CA ALA A 57 -8.08 -4.27 3.83
C ALA A 57 -8.56 -2.85 4.16
N VAL A 58 -7.94 -2.18 5.14
CA VAL A 58 -8.26 -0.80 5.53
C VAL A 58 -7.86 0.17 4.41
N ILE A 59 -6.68 -0.04 3.81
CA ILE A 59 -6.18 0.78 2.70
C ILE A 59 -7.12 0.69 1.50
N LEU A 60 -7.50 -0.53 1.11
CA LEU A 60 -8.39 -0.75 -0.03
C LEU A 60 -9.78 -0.18 0.19
N LYS A 61 -10.33 -0.32 1.40
CA LYS A 61 -11.61 0.30 1.76
C LYS A 61 -11.54 1.82 1.64
N ALA A 62 -10.52 2.45 2.23
CA ALA A 62 -10.34 3.90 2.16
C ALA A 62 -10.12 4.41 0.73
N ALA A 63 -9.62 3.58 -0.19
CA ALA A 63 -9.40 3.97 -1.58
C ALA A 63 -10.70 4.03 -2.42
N VAL A 64 -11.81 3.50 -1.92
CA VAL A 64 -13.12 3.48 -2.60
C VAL A 64 -14.20 4.29 -1.87
N GLU A 65 -13.85 4.95 -0.76
CA GLU A 65 -14.70 5.88 -0.01
C GLU A 65 -14.66 7.30 -0.61
#